data_AF-A0A7W0ZP67-F1
#
_entry.id   AF-A0A7W0ZP67-F1
#
_cell.length_a   1.000
_cell.length_b   1.000
_cell.length_c   1.000
_cell.angle_alpha   90.00
_cell.angle_beta   90.00
_cell.angle_gamma   90.00
#
_symmetry.space_group_name_H-M   'P 1'
#
loop_
_entity.id
_entity.type
_entity.pdbx_description
1 polymer ?
#
loop_
_entity_poly.entity_id
_entity_poly.type
_entity_poly.pdbx_seq_one_letter_code
_entity_poly.pdbx_strand_id
1 'polypeptide(L)'
;NQLVGGEPGEVADAARPVTPEMVLITVPPGFPQEDGTLNRTYTLGGQPWVLNAFNDEAHQQVAIDFMKFWYLPETQLEFSRRGGNSAVTAVLEDPGYEDLQPHFRAYKYMIRENRSRDFWHDPNYAEMLAVQQEAWNGYLTDVVPDAKLALDYTACQQQEILYDADRTDIEPSEACADISI
;
A
#
# COMPACT_ATOMS: atom_id res chain seq x y z
N ASN A 1 10.94 18.75 7.27
CA ASN A 1 12.15 19.60 7.36
C ASN A 1 13.29 18.89 8.07
N GLN A 2 13.37 17.56 8.03
CA GLN A 2 14.51 16.83 8.60
C GLN A 2 15.73 17.03 7.69
N LEU A 3 16.90 17.26 8.27
CA LEU A 3 18.16 17.34 7.53
C LEU A 3 18.49 15.96 6.95
N VAL A 4 18.66 15.87 5.63
CA VAL A 4 19.03 14.62 4.95
C VAL A 4 20.41 14.18 5.45
N GLY A 5 20.48 12.99 6.07
CA GLY A 5 21.70 12.46 6.68
C GLY A 5 22.04 13.04 8.06
N GLY A 6 21.20 13.92 8.61
CA GLY A 6 21.33 14.43 9.98
C GLY A 6 20.70 13.50 11.03
N GLU A 7 21.04 13.74 12.28
CA GLU A 7 20.47 13.00 13.42
C GLU A 7 18.95 13.25 13.55
N PRO A 8 18.14 12.30 14.05
CA PRO A 8 16.71 12.50 14.25
C PRO A 8 16.42 13.77 15.06
N GLY A 9 15.65 14.71 14.48
CA GLY A 9 15.34 16.01 15.09
C GLY A 9 16.21 17.17 14.60
N GLU A 10 17.29 16.91 13.85
CA GLU A 10 18.01 17.96 13.13
C GLU A 10 17.19 18.46 11.95
N VAL A 11 16.94 19.77 11.94
CA VAL A 11 16.12 20.40 10.92
C VAL A 11 16.97 21.05 9.83
N ALA A 12 16.58 20.90 8.56
CA ALA A 12 17.29 21.49 7.43
C ALA A 12 17.16 23.03 7.37
N ASP A 13 16.12 23.57 7.99
CA ASP A 13 15.88 25.00 8.12
C ASP A 13 15.41 25.34 9.54
N ALA A 14 16.30 25.95 10.32
CA ALA A 14 16.04 26.30 11.72
C ALA A 14 14.88 27.30 11.89
N ALA A 15 14.49 28.05 10.85
CA ALA A 15 13.35 28.96 10.89
C ALA A 15 12.00 28.22 10.71
N ARG A 16 12.03 26.95 10.29
CA ARG A 16 10.84 26.09 10.12
C ARG A 16 11.00 24.78 10.90
N PRO A 17 11.17 24.83 12.24
CA PRO A 17 11.38 23.62 13.00
C PRO A 17 10.20 22.66 12.80
N VAL A 18 10.48 21.36 12.66
CA VAL A 18 9.47 20.31 12.73
C VAL A 18 9.79 19.51 13.97
N THR A 19 9.03 19.71 15.03
CA THR A 19 9.18 18.96 16.28
C THR A 19 8.13 17.86 16.35
N PRO A 20 8.33 16.80 17.16
CA PRO A 20 7.33 15.74 17.33
C PRO A 20 5.94 16.27 17.72
N GLU A 21 5.86 17.37 18.47
CA GLU A 21 4.62 18.01 18.90
C GLU A 21 3.86 18.68 17.75
N MET A 22 4.51 18.90 16.60
CA MET A 22 3.91 19.47 15.39
C MET A 22 3.36 18.41 14.45
N VAL A 23 3.54 17.12 14.76
CA VAL A 23 3.10 16.00 13.92
C VAL A 23 1.91 15.31 14.58
N LEU A 24 0.79 15.29 13.87
CA LEU A 24 -0.35 14.47 14.24
C LEU A 24 -0.47 13.30 13.25
N ILE A 25 -0.52 12.08 13.79
CA ILE A 25 -0.79 10.88 13.00
C ILE A 25 -2.24 10.49 13.24
N THR A 26 -3.01 10.49 12.16
CA THR A 26 -4.46 10.30 12.18
C THR A 26 -4.86 9.28 11.12
N VAL A 27 -6.04 8.68 11.30
CA VAL A 27 -6.69 7.90 10.24
C VAL A 27 -6.87 8.78 9.00
N PRO A 28 -6.58 8.27 7.79
CA PRO A 28 -6.80 9.06 6.57
C PRO A 28 -8.29 9.41 6.38
N PRO A 29 -8.59 10.48 5.62
CA PRO A 29 -9.95 10.94 5.41
C PRO A 29 -10.82 9.87 4.74
N GLY A 30 -12.13 9.94 5.00
CA GLY A 30 -13.11 9.12 4.30
C GLY A 30 -13.86 9.90 3.24
N PHE A 31 -14.59 9.18 2.39
CA PHE A 31 -15.46 9.73 1.37
C PHE A 31 -16.92 9.72 1.84
N PRO A 32 -17.60 10.87 1.86
CA PRO A 32 -19.02 10.93 2.19
C PRO A 32 -19.82 10.07 1.21
N GLN A 33 -20.80 9.33 1.75
CA GLN A 33 -21.74 8.54 0.95
C GLN A 33 -23.10 9.26 0.89
N GLU A 34 -23.95 8.87 -0.06
CA GLU A 34 -25.29 9.46 -0.22
C GLU A 34 -26.19 9.29 1.01
N ASP A 35 -25.99 8.21 1.77
CA ASP A 35 -26.73 7.91 3.00
C ASP A 35 -26.21 8.67 4.24
N GLY A 36 -25.21 9.55 4.06
CA GLY A 36 -24.58 10.33 5.13
C GLY A 36 -23.50 9.58 5.91
N THR A 37 -23.23 8.31 5.57
CA THR A 37 -22.11 7.57 6.15
C THR A 37 -20.77 8.02 5.56
N LEU A 38 -19.67 7.67 6.25
CA LEU A 38 -18.32 7.99 5.81
C LEU A 38 -17.59 6.70 5.47
N ASN A 39 -17.35 6.47 4.18
CA ASN A 39 -16.62 5.29 3.72
C ASN A 39 -15.11 5.55 3.81
N ARG A 40 -14.38 4.65 4.47
CA ARG A 40 -12.93 4.67 4.53
C ARG A 40 -12.42 3.35 3.97
N THR A 41 -11.77 3.46 2.82
CA THR A 41 -11.08 2.34 2.19
C THR A 41 -9.61 2.71 2.09
N TYR A 42 -8.76 1.82 2.57
CA TYR A 42 -7.31 1.96 2.58
C TYR A 42 -6.69 0.90 1.69
N THR A 43 -5.60 1.25 1.02
CA THR A 43 -4.80 0.24 0.33
C THR A 43 -3.99 -0.54 1.35
N LEU A 44 -4.14 -1.86 1.38
CA LEU A 44 -3.20 -2.75 2.03
C LEU A 44 -2.08 -3.05 1.03
N GLY A 45 -0.86 -2.68 1.40
CA GLY A 45 0.34 -3.21 0.77
C GLY A 45 1.07 -4.13 1.74
N GLY A 46 2.33 -4.38 1.45
CA GLY A 46 3.22 -5.13 2.33
C GLY A 46 4.40 -5.67 1.56
N GLN A 47 5.32 -6.29 2.30
CA GLN A 47 6.42 -7.04 1.72
C GLN A 47 6.18 -8.51 2.04
N PRO A 48 5.91 -9.37 1.04
CA PRO A 48 5.77 -10.79 1.29
C PRO A 48 7.16 -11.41 1.55
N TRP A 49 7.16 -12.48 2.34
CA TRP A 49 8.25 -13.45 2.27
C TRP A 49 7.99 -14.39 1.10
N VAL A 50 8.94 -14.46 0.18
CA VAL A 50 8.86 -15.36 -0.98
C VAL A 50 9.90 -16.46 -0.81
N LEU A 51 9.44 -17.72 -0.79
CA LEU A 51 10.34 -18.87 -0.75
C LEU A 51 10.68 -19.31 -2.16
N ASN A 52 11.97 -19.45 -2.43
CA ASN A 52 12.46 -19.90 -3.72
C ASN A 52 12.06 -21.38 -3.95
N ALA A 53 11.39 -21.65 -5.07
CA ALA A 53 10.97 -23.00 -5.45
C ALA A 53 12.16 -23.94 -5.76
N PHE A 54 13.36 -23.41 -5.97
CA PHE A 54 14.57 -24.16 -6.34
C PHE A 54 15.50 -24.48 -5.17
N ASN A 55 15.05 -24.27 -3.92
CA ASN A 55 15.82 -24.67 -2.74
C ASN A 55 16.00 -26.20 -2.69
N ASP A 56 17.15 -26.66 -2.20
CA ASP A 56 17.25 -28.05 -1.73
C ASP A 56 16.46 -28.25 -0.43
N GLU A 57 16.28 -29.52 -0.04
CA GLU A 57 15.46 -29.89 1.12
C GLU A 57 15.96 -29.24 2.43
N ALA A 58 17.27 -29.14 2.63
CA ALA A 58 17.85 -28.57 3.84
C ALA A 58 17.57 -27.06 3.94
N HIS A 59 17.78 -26.33 2.85
CA HIS A 59 17.50 -24.89 2.81
C HIS A 59 16.00 -24.59 2.88
N GLN A 60 15.17 -25.42 2.25
CA GLN A 60 13.72 -25.31 2.33
C GLN A 60 13.22 -25.49 3.77
N GLN A 61 13.76 -26.48 4.49
CA GLN A 61 13.42 -26.72 5.89
C GLN A 61 13.81 -25.52 6.78
N VAL A 62 15.04 -25.00 6.63
CA VAL A 62 15.50 -23.82 7.38
C VAL A 62 14.64 -22.59 7.10
N ALA A 63 14.28 -22.36 5.83
CA ALA A 63 13.42 -21.24 5.47
C ALA A 63 12.03 -21.36 6.12
N ILE A 64 11.42 -22.55 6.08
CA ILE A 64 10.13 -22.80 6.75
C ILE A 64 10.23 -22.61 8.27
N ASP A 65 11.31 -23.09 8.90
CA ASP A 65 11.47 -22.96 10.34
C ASP A 65 11.72 -21.51 10.76
N PHE A 66 12.44 -20.72 9.96
CA PHE A 66 12.52 -19.27 10.14
C PHE A 66 11.14 -18.62 10.03
N MET A 67 10.32 -18.99 9.04
CA MET A 67 8.98 -18.43 8.88
C MET A 67 8.07 -18.75 10.08
N LYS A 68 8.15 -19.97 10.63
CA LYS A 68 7.43 -20.33 11.86
C LYS A 68 7.85 -19.47 13.04
N PHE A 69 9.16 -19.26 13.23
CA PHE A 69 9.70 -18.37 14.26
C PHE A 69 9.27 -16.91 14.05
N TRP A 70 9.34 -16.43 12.81
CA TRP A 70 9.04 -15.04 12.46
C TRP A 70 7.61 -14.67 12.83
N TYR A 71 6.65 -15.59 12.61
CA TYR A 71 5.24 -15.36 12.88
C TYR A 71 4.79 -15.71 14.31
N LEU A 72 5.70 -16.08 15.22
CA LEU A 72 5.36 -16.19 16.64
C LEU A 72 4.88 -14.83 17.17
N PRO A 73 3.84 -14.80 18.04
CA PRO A 73 3.33 -13.56 18.60
C PRO A 73 4.41 -12.70 19.28
N GLU A 74 5.30 -13.32 20.05
CA GLU A 74 6.40 -12.63 20.74
C GLU A 74 7.42 -12.01 19.78
N THR A 75 7.72 -12.70 18.67
CA THR A 75 8.64 -12.21 17.62
C THR A 75 8.02 -11.02 16.90
N GLN A 76 6.73 -11.12 16.55
CA GLN A 76 5.99 -10.05 15.89
C GLN A 76 5.73 -8.85 16.81
N LEU A 77 5.54 -9.07 18.11
CA LEU A 77 5.43 -8.01 19.10
C LEU A 77 6.77 -7.28 19.26
N GLU A 78 7.89 -7.99 19.32
CA GLU A 78 9.22 -7.37 19.34
C GLU A 78 9.53 -6.61 18.04
N PHE A 79 9.17 -7.16 16.88
CA PHE A 79 9.22 -6.44 15.61
C PHE A 79 8.41 -5.14 15.67
N SER A 80 7.21 -5.18 16.25
CA SER A 80 6.34 -4.00 16.42
C SER A 80 6.93 -2.97 17.37
N ARG A 81 7.53 -3.40 18.49
CA ARG A 81 8.26 -2.50 19.41
C ARG A 81 9.40 -1.74 18.72
N ARG A 82 10.00 -2.32 17.68
CA ARG A 82 11.07 -1.71 16.88
C ARG A 82 10.56 -0.85 15.73
N GLY A 83 9.25 -0.59 15.66
CA GLY A 83 8.63 0.23 14.60
C GLY A 83 8.08 -0.58 13.42
N GLY A 84 8.15 -1.91 13.48
CA GLY A 84 7.57 -2.80 12.48
C GLY A 84 6.04 -2.76 12.49
N ASN A 85 5.42 -2.89 11.31
CA ASN A 85 3.97 -2.92 11.17
C ASN A 85 3.49 -4.37 11.07
N SER A 86 3.25 -5.03 12.21
CA SER A 86 2.73 -6.41 12.20
C SER A 86 1.25 -6.44 11.80
N ALA A 87 0.91 -7.34 10.88
CA ALA A 87 -0.49 -7.66 10.54
C ALA A 87 -1.05 -8.86 11.36
N VAL A 88 -0.28 -9.41 12.30
CA VAL A 88 -0.72 -10.56 13.09
C VAL A 88 -1.79 -10.13 14.10
N THR A 89 -2.99 -10.71 13.97
CA THR A 89 -4.16 -10.34 14.79
C THR A 89 -3.88 -10.39 16.29
N ALA A 90 -3.22 -11.45 16.78
CA ALA A 90 -2.89 -11.57 18.20
C ALA A 90 -1.99 -10.42 18.71
N VAL A 91 -1.12 -9.87 17.86
CA VAL A 91 -0.26 -8.73 18.21
C VAL A 91 -1.04 -7.42 18.19
N LEU A 92 -1.91 -7.22 17.20
CA LEU A 92 -2.78 -6.04 17.11
C LEU A 92 -3.78 -5.93 18.27
N GLU A 93 -4.17 -7.07 18.83
CA GLU A 93 -5.10 -7.19 19.95
C GLU A 93 -4.39 -7.21 21.32
N ASP A 94 -3.05 -7.21 21.34
CA ASP A 94 -2.28 -7.19 22.59
C ASP A 94 -2.56 -5.91 23.41
N PRO A 95 -2.80 -6.02 24.73
CA PRO A 95 -3.00 -4.86 25.58
C PRO A 95 -1.80 -3.91 25.54
N GLY A 96 -2.04 -2.66 25.13
CA GLY A 96 -0.99 -1.64 25.02
C GLY A 96 -0.30 -1.59 23.66
N TYR A 97 -0.72 -2.40 22.67
CA TYR A 97 -0.19 -2.33 21.31
C TYR A 97 -0.21 -0.90 20.76
N GLU A 98 -1.34 -0.19 20.89
CA GLU A 98 -1.50 1.17 20.34
C GLU A 98 -0.55 2.22 20.95
N ASP A 99 0.05 1.92 22.11
CA ASP A 99 0.98 2.81 22.80
C ASP A 99 2.45 2.47 22.49
N LEU A 100 2.72 1.38 21.75
CA LEU A 100 4.09 0.98 21.38
C LEU A 100 4.73 1.95 20.39
N GLN A 101 3.95 2.51 19.46
CA GLN A 101 4.43 3.44 18.44
C GLN A 101 3.37 4.50 18.14
N PRO A 102 3.77 5.74 17.81
CA PRO A 102 2.84 6.85 17.60
C PRO A 102 1.76 6.59 16.54
N HIS A 103 2.06 5.80 15.50
CA HIS A 103 1.13 5.51 14.40
C HIS A 103 0.25 4.28 14.62
N PHE A 104 0.48 3.47 15.64
CA PHE A 104 -0.16 2.16 15.76
C PHE A 104 -1.67 2.23 15.97
N ARG A 105 -2.20 3.27 16.63
CA ARG A 105 -3.64 3.49 16.71
C ARG A 105 -4.27 3.68 15.32
N ALA A 106 -3.67 4.52 14.48
CA ALA A 106 -4.15 4.75 13.12
C ALA A 106 -3.96 3.51 12.24
N TYR A 107 -2.80 2.86 12.33
CA TYR A 107 -2.49 1.63 11.59
C TYR A 107 -3.48 0.49 11.90
N LYS A 108 -3.68 0.17 13.18
CA LYS A 108 -4.63 -0.87 13.62
C LYS A 108 -6.05 -0.56 13.15
N TYR A 109 -6.47 0.70 13.22
CA TYR A 109 -7.76 1.11 12.68
C TYR A 109 -7.88 0.82 11.18
N MET A 110 -6.83 1.15 10.40
CA MET A 110 -6.81 0.96 8.94
C MET A 110 -6.93 -0.50 8.53
N ILE A 111 -6.13 -1.39 9.13
CA ILE A 111 -6.01 -2.78 8.66
C ILE A 111 -7.07 -3.75 9.22
N ARG A 112 -8.04 -3.25 9.98
CA ARG A 112 -9.09 -4.05 10.62
C ARG A 112 -10.47 -3.74 10.05
N GLU A 113 -11.41 -4.64 10.33
CA GLU A 113 -12.84 -4.47 10.00
C GLU A 113 -13.08 -4.19 8.50
N ASN A 114 -12.29 -4.82 7.62
CA ASN A 114 -12.40 -4.69 6.17
C ASN A 114 -12.24 -3.25 5.64
N ARG A 115 -11.60 -2.35 6.41
CA ARG A 115 -11.28 -0.99 5.95
C ARG A 115 -10.11 -0.98 4.98
N SER A 116 -9.29 -2.02 4.95
CA SER A 116 -8.28 -2.18 3.92
C SER A 116 -8.72 -3.10 2.79
N ARG A 117 -8.28 -2.78 1.58
CA ARG A 117 -8.38 -3.61 0.37
C ARG A 117 -6.97 -3.86 -0.13
N ASP A 118 -6.70 -5.12 -0.45
CA ASP A 118 -5.44 -5.47 -1.09
C ASP A 118 -5.36 -4.85 -2.48
N PHE A 119 -4.14 -4.68 -2.96
CA PHE A 119 -3.91 -4.33 -4.34
C PHE A 119 -4.18 -5.54 -5.26
N TRP A 120 -4.08 -5.33 -6.58
CA TRP A 120 -4.23 -6.42 -7.54
C TRP A 120 -3.13 -7.48 -7.37
N HIS A 121 -3.55 -8.73 -7.18
CA HIS A 121 -2.68 -9.91 -7.21
C HIS A 121 -2.67 -10.56 -8.60
N ASP A 122 -2.54 -9.74 -9.65
CA ASP A 122 -2.45 -10.24 -11.02
C ASP A 122 -0.99 -10.26 -11.50
N PRO A 123 -0.54 -11.30 -12.22
CA PRO A 123 0.81 -11.34 -12.79
C PRO A 123 1.15 -10.12 -13.66
N ASN A 124 0.16 -9.53 -14.32
CA ASN A 124 0.34 -8.36 -15.20
C ASN A 124 0.27 -7.03 -14.45
N TYR A 125 0.24 -7.07 -13.10
CA TYR A 125 0.15 -5.88 -12.25
C TYR A 125 1.17 -4.79 -12.62
N ALA A 126 2.42 -5.16 -12.88
CA ALA A 126 3.47 -4.19 -13.17
C ALA A 126 3.18 -3.39 -14.46
N GLU A 127 2.66 -4.06 -15.49
CA GLU A 127 2.30 -3.44 -16.77
C GLU A 127 1.05 -2.57 -16.62
N MET A 128 0.02 -3.09 -15.96
CA MET A 128 -1.20 -2.33 -15.64
C MET A 128 -0.91 -1.08 -14.81
N LEU A 129 0.02 -1.18 -13.86
CA LEU A 129 0.44 -0.05 -13.03
C LEU A 129 1.23 0.97 -13.83
N ALA A 130 2.09 0.53 -14.76
CA ALA A 130 2.90 1.44 -15.57
C ALA A 130 2.02 2.39 -16.40
N VAL A 131 1.03 1.87 -17.13
CA VAL A 131 0.10 2.69 -17.93
C VAL A 131 -0.74 3.63 -17.06
N GLN A 132 -1.13 3.17 -15.87
CA GLN A 132 -1.83 4.01 -14.89
C GLN A 132 -0.95 5.16 -14.39
N GLN A 133 0.30 4.87 -14.03
CA GLN A 133 1.22 5.89 -13.53
C GLN A 133 1.54 6.94 -14.60
N GLU A 134 1.71 6.53 -15.86
CA GLU A 134 1.91 7.44 -16.98
C GLU A 134 0.72 8.41 -17.13
N ALA A 135 -0.49 7.89 -17.23
CA ALA A 135 -1.69 8.70 -17.42
C ALA A 135 -1.96 9.64 -16.24
N TRP A 136 -1.81 9.13 -15.01
CA TRP A 136 -2.09 9.92 -13.81
C TRP A 136 -1.02 10.97 -13.58
N ASN A 137 0.26 10.66 -13.83
CA ASN A 137 1.33 11.64 -13.78
C ASN A 137 1.15 12.72 -14.85
N GLY A 138 0.79 12.31 -16.07
CA GLY A 138 0.47 13.23 -17.16
C GLY A 138 -0.63 14.21 -16.79
N TYR A 139 -1.70 13.75 -16.13
CA TYR A 139 -2.75 14.65 -15.63
C TYR A 139 -2.25 15.59 -14.52
N LEU A 140 -1.51 15.06 -13.54
CA LEU A 140 -0.97 15.85 -12.43
C LEU A 140 0.07 16.90 -12.87
N THR A 141 0.65 16.75 -14.05
CA THR A 141 1.68 17.63 -14.61
C THR A 141 1.17 18.47 -15.79
N ASP A 142 -0.15 18.53 -15.98
CA ASP A 142 -0.82 19.30 -17.03
C ASP A 142 -0.47 18.88 -18.48
N VAL A 143 0.07 17.67 -18.67
CA VAL A 143 0.29 17.07 -20.00
C VAL A 143 -1.00 16.46 -20.55
N VAL A 144 -1.73 15.74 -19.70
CA VAL A 144 -3.07 15.22 -20.01
C VAL A 144 -4.10 16.23 -19.49
N PRO A 145 -4.92 16.84 -20.35
CA PRO A 145 -5.71 18.01 -19.97
C PRO A 145 -6.94 17.69 -19.11
N ASP A 146 -7.37 16.43 -19.05
CA ASP A 146 -8.63 16.02 -18.45
C ASP A 146 -8.48 14.76 -17.60
N ALA A 147 -9.04 14.78 -16.40
CA ALA A 147 -8.97 13.67 -15.46
C ALA A 147 -9.74 12.45 -15.98
N LYS A 148 -10.87 12.67 -16.65
CA LYS A 148 -11.66 11.57 -17.21
C LYS A 148 -10.91 10.90 -18.36
N LEU A 149 -10.22 11.66 -19.22
CA LEU A 149 -9.35 11.10 -20.26
C LEU A 149 -8.25 10.21 -19.66
N ALA A 150 -7.56 10.66 -18.62
CA ALA A 150 -6.53 9.84 -17.95
C ALA A 150 -7.10 8.53 -17.37
N LEU A 151 -8.29 8.59 -16.77
CA LEU A 151 -8.97 7.42 -16.22
C LEU A 151 -9.49 6.47 -17.30
N ASP A 152 -10.09 7.00 -18.36
CA ASP A 152 -10.60 6.21 -19.50
C ASP A 152 -9.43 5.51 -20.20
N TYR A 153 -8.32 6.22 -20.45
CA TYR A 153 -7.10 5.64 -21.01
C TYR A 153 -6.55 4.52 -20.13
N THR A 154 -6.44 4.77 -18.82
CA THR A 154 -6.00 3.75 -17.85
C THR A 154 -6.87 2.50 -17.94
N ALA A 155 -8.19 2.65 -17.91
CA ALA A 155 -9.13 1.52 -17.96
C ALA A 155 -9.02 0.75 -19.27
N CYS A 156 -8.93 1.45 -20.41
CA CYS A 156 -8.78 0.83 -21.72
C CYS A 156 -7.48 0.03 -21.84
N GLN A 157 -6.35 0.62 -21.45
CA GLN A 157 -5.05 -0.06 -21.50
C GLN A 157 -4.97 -1.24 -20.54
N GLN A 158 -5.52 -1.11 -19.33
CA GLN A 158 -5.57 -2.23 -18.39
C GLN A 158 -6.46 -3.37 -18.90
N GLN A 159 -7.59 -3.06 -19.53
CA GLN A 159 -8.45 -4.08 -20.13
C GLN A 159 -7.76 -4.79 -21.30
N GLU A 160 -7.03 -4.05 -22.14
CA GLU A 160 -6.23 -4.60 -23.25
C GLU A 160 -5.14 -5.54 -22.74
N ILE A 161 -4.33 -5.11 -21.76
CA ILE A 161 -3.30 -5.94 -21.11
C ILE A 161 -3.91 -7.23 -20.55
N LEU A 162 -5.05 -7.14 -19.85
CA LEU A 162 -5.71 -8.31 -19.28
C LEU A 162 -6.26 -9.25 -20.36
N TYR A 163 -6.83 -8.70 -21.44
CA TYR A 163 -7.37 -9.50 -22.53
C TYR A 163 -6.26 -10.23 -23.29
N ASP A 164 -5.20 -9.51 -23.67
CA ASP A 164 -4.05 -10.06 -24.40
C ASP A 164 -3.29 -11.13 -23.59
N ALA A 165 -3.34 -11.04 -22.26
CA ALA A 165 -2.76 -12.02 -21.35
C ALA A 165 -3.73 -13.15 -20.95
N ASP A 166 -4.87 -13.31 -21.65
CA ASP A 166 -5.91 -14.32 -21.37
C ASP A 166 -6.40 -14.30 -19.90
N ARG A 167 -6.41 -13.13 -19.26
CA ARG A 167 -6.89 -12.93 -17.88
C ARG A 167 -8.37 -12.63 -17.80
N THR A 168 -8.99 -12.28 -18.92
CA THR A 168 -10.40 -11.92 -19.06
C THR A 168 -10.90 -12.28 -20.45
N ASP A 169 -12.14 -12.73 -20.56
CA ASP A 169 -12.82 -12.96 -21.84
C ASP A 169 -13.50 -11.69 -22.39
N ILE A 170 -13.38 -10.58 -21.67
CA ILE A 170 -13.96 -9.29 -22.03
C ILE A 170 -12.93 -8.52 -22.86
N GLU A 171 -13.25 -8.28 -24.14
CA GLU A 171 -12.46 -7.42 -25.02
C GLU A 171 -12.51 -5.95 -24.57
N PRO A 172 -11.48 -5.14 -24.89
CA PRO A 172 -11.58 -3.68 -24.78
C PRO A 172 -12.82 -3.16 -25.51
N SER A 173 -13.55 -2.26 -24.85
CA SER A 173 -14.76 -1.64 -25.42
C SER A 173 -14.44 -0.89 -26.72
N GLU A 174 -15.39 -0.82 -27.67
CA GLU A 174 -15.27 0.04 -28.86
C GLU A 174 -14.96 1.51 -28.50
N ALA A 175 -15.41 1.96 -27.33
CA ALA A 175 -15.11 3.30 -26.82
C ALA A 175 -13.61 3.54 -26.57
N CYS A 176 -12.81 2.49 -26.47
CA CYS A 176 -11.36 2.57 -26.30
C CYS A 176 -10.60 2.88 -27.59
N ALA A 177 -11.21 2.68 -28.76
CA ALA A 177 -10.53 2.83 -30.05
C ALA A 177 -10.00 4.26 -30.30
N ASP A 178 -10.67 5.27 -29.75
CA ASP A 178 -10.33 6.69 -29.91
C ASP A 178 -9.65 7.29 -28.67
N ILE A 179 -9.33 6.48 -27.65
CA ILE A 179 -8.74 6.94 -26.39
C ILE A 179 -7.21 6.83 -26.45
N SER A 180 -6.53 7.98 -26.37
CA SER A 180 -5.06 8.07 -26.34
C SER A 180 -4.62 9.30 -25.53
N ILE A 181 -3.42 9.25 -24.95
CA ILE A 181 -2.75 10.36 -24.26
C ILE A 181 -1.42 10.71 -24.93
#